data_AF-A0A2P6VX96-F1
#
_entry.id   AF-A0A2P6VX96-F1
#
_cell.length_a   1.000
_cell.length_b   1.000
_cell.length_c   1.000
_cell.angle_alpha   90.00
_cell.angle_beta   90.00
_cell.angle_gamma   90.00
#
_symmetry.space_group_name_H-M   'P 1'
#
loop_
_entity.id
_entity.type
_entity.pdbx_description
1 polymer ?
#
loop_
_entity_poly.entity_id
_entity_poly.type
_entity_poly.pdbx_seq_one_letter_code
_entity_poly.pdbx_strand_id
1 'polypeptide(L)' 'MGEAEGDLEDQLSEQKEIKVKIPMELYLKLHQNKIINGAQIKEVVQDALDGYLAEIGDEDEG' A
#
# COMPACT_ATOMS: atom_id res chain seq x y z
N MET A 1 -1.75 20.51 -31.53
CA MET A 1 -1.40 19.07 -31.51
C MET A 1 -0.35 18.93 -30.43
N GLY A 2 -0.65 18.20 -29.35
CA GLY A 2 0.25 17.98 -28.21
C GLY A 2 -0.24 18.60 -26.90
N GLU A 3 -1.39 18.17 -26.38
CA GLU A 3 -1.90 18.54 -25.04
C GLU A 3 -2.22 17.31 -24.18
N ALA A 4 -1.60 16.15 -24.46
CA ALA A 4 -1.99 14.87 -23.87
C ALA A 4 -0.97 14.27 -22.88
N GLU A 5 0.03 15.04 -22.45
CA GLU A 5 1.10 14.51 -21.59
C GLU A 5 0.98 14.93 -20.11
N GLY A 6 0.23 15.99 -19.78
CA GLY A 6 0.14 16.52 -18.41
C GLY A 6 -0.90 15.85 -17.48
N ASP A 7 -1.83 15.03 -18.01
CA ASP A 7 -2.96 14.52 -17.23
C ASP A 7 -2.64 13.24 -16.44
N LEU A 8 -1.61 12.47 -16.85
CA LEU A 8 -1.19 11.27 -16.13
C LEU A 8 -0.36 11.60 -14.87
N GLU A 9 0.54 12.57 -14.94
CA GLU A 9 1.45 12.89 -13.82
C GLU A 9 0.70 13.45 -12.60
N ASP A 10 -0.36 14.23 -12.82
CA ASP A 10 -1.21 14.75 -11.73
C ASP A 10 -2.00 13.62 -11.02
N GLN A 11 -2.43 12.58 -11.75
CA GLN A 11 -3.17 11.45 -11.18
C GLN A 11 -2.32 10.50 -10.33
N LEU A 12 -1.01 10.40 -10.59
CA LEU A 12 -0.07 9.62 -9.77
C LEU A 12 0.27 10.31 -8.44
N SER A 13 0.01 11.63 -8.33
CA SER A 13 0.39 12.45 -7.18
C SER A 13 -0.66 12.45 -6.05
N GLU A 14 -1.88 12.05 -6.35
CA GLU A 14 -3.00 12.12 -5.41
C GLU A 14 -3.04 10.86 -4.52
N GLN A 15 -2.65 10.98 -3.25
CA GLN A 15 -2.81 9.91 -2.27
C GLN A 15 -4.32 9.61 -2.07
N LYS A 16 -4.81 8.55 -2.71
CA LYS A 16 -6.19 8.10 -2.57
C LYS A 16 -6.35 7.28 -1.30
N GLU A 17 -7.30 7.67 -0.45
CA GLU A 17 -7.65 6.92 0.75
C GLU A 17 -8.64 5.79 0.43
N ILE A 18 -8.26 4.54 0.71
CA ILE A 18 -9.11 3.36 0.48
C ILE A 18 -9.54 2.78 1.83
N LYS A 19 -10.85 2.65 2.04
CA LYS A 19 -11.40 1.96 3.22
C LYS A 19 -11.39 0.46 2.97
N VAL A 20 -10.55 -0.27 3.70
CA VAL A 20 -10.47 -1.73 3.66
C VAL A 20 -11.18 -2.37 4.85
N LYS A 21 -11.80 -3.53 4.63
CA LYS A 21 -12.34 -4.37 5.71
C LYS A 21 -11.32 -5.44 6.05
N ILE A 22 -10.83 -5.42 7.28
CA ILE A 22 -9.86 -6.41 7.78
C ILE A 22 -10.58 -7.32 8.77
N PRO A 23 -10.45 -8.65 8.66
CA PRO A 23 -10.93 -9.58 9.67
C PRO A 23 -10.42 -9.22 11.07
N MET A 24 -11.28 -9.31 12.08
CA MET A 24 -10.96 -8.85 13.43
C MET A 24 -9.71 -9.48 14.03
N GLU A 25 -9.46 -10.76 13.75
CA GLU A 25 -8.25 -11.46 14.20
C GLU A 25 -6.97 -10.83 13.63
N LEU A 26 -6.97 -10.45 12.36
CA LEU A 26 -5.82 -9.83 11.70
C LEU A 26 -5.63 -8.39 12.18
N TYR A 27 -6.73 -7.66 12.42
CA TYR A 27 -6.66 -6.32 13.00
C TYR A 27 -6.02 -6.33 14.40
N LEU A 28 -6.34 -7.33 15.24
CA LEU A 28 -5.70 -7.49 16.55
C LEU A 28 -4.19 -7.72 16.44
N LYS A 29 -3.74 -8.53 15.47
CA LYS A 29 -2.31 -8.76 15.21
C LYS A 29 -1.59 -7.47 14.79
N LEU A 30 -2.21 -6.67 13.91
CA LEU A 30 -1.68 -5.36 13.51
C LEU A 30 -1.60 -4.40 14.71
N HIS A 31 -2.63 -4.39 15.56
CA HIS A 31 -2.65 -3.55 16.75
C HIS A 31 -1.60 -3.96 17.78
N GLN A 32 -1.38 -5.27 17.98
CA GLN A 32 -0.30 -5.78 18.83
C GLN A 32 1.07 -5.36 18.31
N ASN A 33 1.29 -5.48 16.99
CA ASN A 33 2.53 -5.06 16.37
C ASN A 33 2.79 -3.56 16.60
N LYS A 34 1.76 -2.71 16.45
CA LYS A 34 1.83 -1.28 16.79
C LYS A 34 2.25 -1.05 18.25
N ILE A 35 1.72 -1.80 19.21
CA ILE A 35 2.08 -1.64 20.63
C ILE A 35 3.54 -2.03 20.88
N ILE A 36 4.00 -3.12 20.27
CA ILE A 36 5.32 -3.70 20.55
C ILE A 36 6.42 -2.87 19.86
N ASN A 37 6.21 -2.51 18.60
CA ASN A 37 7.22 -1.89 17.75
C ASN A 37 7.07 -0.36 17.64
N GLY A 38 5.96 0.20 18.14
CA GLY A 38 5.66 1.63 18.03
C GLY A 38 5.32 2.10 16.61
N ALA A 39 5.31 1.20 15.61
CA ALA A 39 5.05 1.52 14.21
C ALA A 39 3.56 1.79 13.94
N GLN A 40 3.25 2.70 13.02
CA GLN A 40 1.86 2.94 12.63
C GLN A 40 1.34 1.79 11.75
N ILE A 41 0.06 1.47 11.90
CA ILE A 41 -0.58 0.42 11.08
C ILE A 41 -0.47 0.75 9.58
N LYS A 42 -0.56 2.04 9.21
CA LYS A 42 -0.39 2.49 7.82
C LYS A 42 0.97 2.08 7.25
N GLU A 43 2.05 2.36 7.98
CA GLU A 43 3.42 2.08 7.56
C GLU A 43 3.62 0.57 7.40
N VAL A 44 3.19 -0.21 8.41
CA VAL A 44 3.28 -1.69 8.37
C VAL A 44 2.52 -2.28 7.19
N VAL A 45 1.32 -1.76 6.89
CA VAL A 45 0.53 -2.23 5.75
C VAL A 45 1.17 -1.81 4.43
N GLN A 46 1.74 -0.61 4.36
CA GLN A 46 2.43 -0.13 3.17
C GLN A 46 3.66 -0.98 2.86
N ASP A 47 4.55 -1.19 3.83
CA ASP A 47 5.75 -2.02 3.66
C ASP A 47 5.40 -3.46 3.24
N ALA A 48 4.34 -4.02 3.81
CA ALA A 48 3.89 -5.37 3.45
C ALA A 48 3.32 -5.43 2.03
N LEU A 49 2.60 -4.40 1.57
CA LEU A 49 2.09 -4.33 0.21
C LEU A 49 3.23 -4.12 -0.80
N ASP A 50 4.17 -3.22 -0.48
CA ASP A 50 5.33 -2.96 -1.33
C ASP A 50 6.17 -4.23 -1.51
N GLY A 51 6.40 -4.99 -0.43
CA GLY A 51 7.08 -6.29 -0.49
C GLY A 51 6.33 -7.32 -1.34
N TYR A 52 5.03 -7.48 -1.11
CA TYR A 52 4.21 -8.44 -1.86
C TYR A 52 4.11 -8.11 -3.35
N LEU A 53 3.98 -6.83 -3.70
CA LEU A 53 3.92 -6.38 -5.10
C LEU A 53 5.28 -6.51 -5.79
N ALA A 54 6.39 -6.31 -5.07
CA ALA A 54 7.72 -6.58 -5.59
C ALA A 54 7.90 -8.08 -5.89
N GLU A 55 7.44 -8.97 -5.01
CA GLU A 55 7.49 -10.42 -5.24
C GLU A 55 6.65 -10.84 -6.45
N ILE A 56 5.42 -10.33 -6.61
CA ILE A 56 4.58 -10.64 -7.78
C ILE A 56 5.16 -10.07 -9.07
N GLY A 57 5.74 -8.86 -9.01
CA GLY A 57 6.31 -8.21 -10.18
C GLY A 57 7.45 -9.00 -10.82
N ASP A 58 8.24 -9.72 -10.00
CA ASP A 58 9.31 -10.61 -10.47
C ASP A 58 8.77 -11.91 -11.10
N GLU A 59 7.54 -12.35 -10.78
CA GLU A 59 6.96 -13.59 -11.30
C GLU A 59 6.33 -13.44 -12.72
N ASP A 60 6.05 -12.21 -13.18
CA ASP A 60 5.44 -11.96 -14.50
C ASP A 60 6.48 -11.76 -15.65
N GLU A 61 7.78 -11.67 -15.32
CA GLU A 61 8.89 -11.58 -16.30
C GLU A 61 9.55 -12.94 -16.64
N GLY A 62 8.95 -14.08 -16.24
CA GLY A 62 9.45 -15.44 -16.44
C GLY A 62 8.89 -16.22 -17.64
#